data_AF-A0A914NJI4-F1
#
_entry.id   AF-A0A914NJI4-F1
#
_cell.length_a   1.000
_cell.length_b   1.000
_cell.length_c   1.000
_cell.angle_alpha   90.00
_cell.angle_beta   90.00
_cell.angle_gamma   90.00
#
_symmetry.space_group_name_H-M   'P 1'
#
loop_
_entity.id
_entity.type
_entity.pdbx_description
1 polymer ?
#
loop_
_entity_poly.entity_id
_entity_poly.type
_entity_poly.pdbx_seq_one_letter_code
_entity_poly.pdbx_strand_id
1 'polypeptide(L)'
;MKTFLALVFLSFKFCNVFAEAPPQGQLSVEGKKLLGNGKPVALHGMSLFQSNFEEGIPFYDEQVVKALKCQWNSNVVRAAMGIDDGAEAYLQGPEPEKPKKDELKR
;
A
#
# COMPACT_ATOMS: atom_id res chain seq x y z
N MET A 1 -42.42 -8.34 30.99
CA MET A 1 -41.79 -7.21 30.29
C MET A 1 -40.24 -7.28 30.30
N LYS A 2 -39.66 -8.48 30.15
CA LYS A 2 -38.20 -8.71 30.17
C LYS A 2 -37.68 -9.42 28.91
N THR A 3 -38.60 -9.93 28.07
CA THR A 3 -38.31 -10.71 26.86
C THR A 3 -38.37 -9.90 25.57
N PHE A 4 -38.99 -8.71 25.57
CA PHE A 4 -39.09 -7.84 24.39
C PHE A 4 -37.82 -7.01 24.12
N LEU A 5 -36.94 -6.86 25.11
CA LEU A 5 -35.71 -6.06 24.99
C LEU A 5 -34.54 -6.84 24.34
N ALA A 6 -34.66 -8.17 24.23
CA ALA A 6 -33.60 -9.02 23.69
C ALA A 6 -33.57 -9.07 22.15
N LEU A 7 -34.66 -8.67 21.48
CA LEU A 7 -34.78 -8.75 20.01
C LEU A 7 -34.18 -7.55 19.26
N VAL A 8 -33.86 -6.46 19.96
CA VAL A 8 -33.28 -5.25 19.35
C VAL A 8 -31.75 -5.31 19.24
N PHE A 9 -31.10 -6.22 19.98
CA PHE A 9 -29.63 -6.36 19.97
C PHE A 9 -29.08 -7.30 18.87
N LEU A 10 -29.94 -8.05 18.17
CA LEU A 10 -29.51 -9.05 17.18
C LEU A 10 -29.34 -8.51 15.75
N SER A 11 -29.44 -7.19 15.54
CA SER A 11 -29.26 -6.54 14.24
C SER A 11 -27.98 -5.72 14.13
N PHE A 12 -27.04 -5.86 15.08
CA PHE A 12 -25.68 -5.33 14.94
C PHE A 12 -24.98 -6.11 13.83
N LYS A 13 -25.18 -5.63 12.59
CA LYS A 13 -24.53 -6.11 11.38
C LYS A 13 -23.03 -6.10 11.65
N PHE A 14 -22.44 -7.28 11.80
CA PHE A 14 -21.02 -7.48 11.54
C PHE A 14 -20.80 -7.07 10.08
N CYS A 15 -20.40 -5.82 9.86
CA CYS A 15 -19.81 -5.43 8.59
C CYS A 15 -18.45 -6.13 8.57
N ASN A 16 -18.40 -7.28 7.90
CA ASN A 16 -17.15 -7.95 7.64
C ASN A 16 -16.33 -7.02 6.75
N VAL A 17 -15.39 -6.28 7.36
CA VAL A 17 -14.31 -5.62 6.63
C VAL A 17 -13.30 -6.71 6.28
N PHE A 18 -13.66 -7.56 5.32
CA PHE A 18 -12.65 -8.35 4.61
C PHE A 18 -11.97 -7.41 3.62
N ALA A 19 -10.65 -7.52 3.50
CA ALA A 19 -9.93 -6.92 2.40
C ALA A 19 -10.54 -7.45 1.10
N GLU A 20 -11.34 -6.63 0.41
CA GLU A 20 -11.87 -6.97 -0.90
C GLU A 20 -10.68 -7.14 -1.85
N ALA A 21 -10.68 -8.23 -2.61
CA ALA A 21 -9.65 -8.42 -3.62
C ALA A 21 -9.61 -7.19 -4.54
N PRO A 22 -8.42 -6.74 -4.98
CA PRO A 22 -8.34 -5.62 -5.90
C PRO A 22 -9.25 -5.88 -7.12
N PRO A 23 -9.95 -4.88 -7.68
CA PRO A 23 -10.99 -5.06 -8.70
C PRO A 23 -10.57 -5.89 -9.92
N GLN A 24 -9.27 -5.93 -10.20
CA GLN A 24 -8.65 -6.64 -11.31
C GLN A 24 -8.45 -8.14 -11.04
N GLY A 25 -8.64 -8.61 -9.81
CA GLY A 25 -8.37 -9.98 -9.38
C GLY A 25 -6.91 -10.40 -9.58
N GLN A 26 -6.66 -11.70 -9.69
CA GLN A 26 -5.33 -12.23 -9.97
C GLN A 26 -4.89 -11.84 -11.39
N LEU A 27 -3.73 -11.19 -11.50
CA LEU A 27 -3.17 -10.80 -12.79
C LEU A 27 -2.52 -12.00 -13.50
N SER A 28 -2.62 -12.02 -14.82
CA SER A 28 -1.93 -12.98 -15.71
C SER A 28 -1.47 -12.30 -17.00
N VAL A 29 -0.62 -12.97 -17.78
CA VAL A 29 -0.11 -12.45 -19.05
C VAL A 29 -0.52 -13.40 -20.17
N GLU A 30 -1.10 -12.85 -21.23
CA GLU A 30 -1.43 -13.59 -22.46
C GLU A 30 -0.85 -12.85 -23.67
N GLY A 31 0.14 -13.49 -24.32
CA GLY A 31 0.88 -12.89 -25.42
C GLY A 31 1.55 -11.58 -25.01
N LYS A 32 1.05 -10.45 -25.55
CA LYS A 32 1.54 -9.09 -25.26
C LYS A 32 0.63 -8.29 -24.32
N LYS A 33 -0.35 -8.93 -23.68
CA LYS A 33 -1.35 -8.25 -22.84
C LYS A 33 -1.24 -8.71 -21.39
N LEU A 34 -1.38 -7.76 -20.48
CA LEU A 34 -1.67 -8.02 -19.08
C LEU A 34 -3.19 -8.21 -18.93
N LEU A 35 -3.61 -9.24 -18.22
CA LEU A 35 -5.01 -9.55 -17.95
C LEU A 35 -5.32 -9.43 -16.46
N GLY A 36 -6.50 -8.93 -16.14
CA GLY A 36 -7.14 -9.04 -14.83
C GLY A 36 -8.52 -9.66 -15.00
N ASN A 37 -8.84 -10.71 -14.24
CA ASN A 37 -10.08 -11.46 -14.40
C ASN A 37 -10.36 -11.90 -15.86
N GLY A 38 -9.30 -12.29 -16.58
CA GLY A 38 -9.38 -12.73 -17.98
C GLY A 38 -9.59 -11.63 -19.02
N LYS A 39 -9.57 -10.35 -18.63
CA LYS A 39 -9.74 -9.21 -19.54
C LYS A 39 -8.47 -8.35 -19.59
N PRO A 40 -8.10 -7.79 -20.76
CA PRO A 40 -6.96 -6.88 -20.84
C PRO A 40 -7.10 -5.72 -19.85
N VAL A 41 -6.03 -5.43 -19.13
CA VAL A 41 -5.98 -4.37 -18.12
C VAL A 41 -4.71 -3.55 -18.26
N ALA A 42 -4.80 -2.27 -17.92
CA ALA A 42 -3.66 -1.38 -17.78
C ALA A 42 -3.57 -0.91 -16.33
N LEU A 43 -2.36 -0.95 -15.77
CA LEU A 43 -2.08 -0.43 -14.45
C LEU A 43 -1.48 0.96 -14.56
N HIS A 44 -2.10 1.92 -13.88
CA HIS A 44 -1.70 3.32 -13.84
C HIS A 44 -1.62 3.77 -12.39
N GLY A 45 -0.49 4.37 -12.02
CA GLY A 45 -0.27 4.82 -10.66
C GLY A 45 1.15 5.33 -10.45
N MET A 46 1.47 5.58 -9.18
CA MET A 46 2.69 6.28 -8.79
C MET A 46 3.75 5.34 -8.23
N SER A 47 5.01 5.76 -8.32
CA SER A 47 6.11 5.19 -7.54
C SER A 47 6.36 6.08 -6.34
N LEU A 48 6.47 5.48 -5.16
CA LEU A 48 7.02 6.20 -4.00
C LEU A 48 8.51 6.44 -4.23
N PHE A 49 9.04 7.44 -3.53
CA PHE A 49 10.47 7.62 -3.42
C PHE A 49 11.10 6.46 -2.63
N GLN A 50 12.42 6.36 -2.65
CA GLN A 50 13.08 5.24 -2.00
C GLN A 50 12.83 5.25 -0.49
N SER A 51 12.57 4.07 0.09
CA SER A 51 12.16 3.90 1.50
C SER A 51 13.23 4.21 2.54
N ASN A 52 14.48 4.34 2.12
CA ASN A 52 15.67 4.50 2.96
C ASN A 52 16.10 5.96 3.14
N PHE A 53 15.58 6.88 2.31
CA PHE A 53 15.91 8.30 2.37
C PHE A 53 14.85 9.06 3.17
N GLU A 54 15.29 10.06 3.95
CA GLU A 54 14.41 10.89 4.78
C GLU A 54 13.29 11.58 3.99
N GLU A 55 13.54 11.90 2.73
CA GLU A 55 12.54 12.49 1.83
C GLU A 55 11.45 11.49 1.43
N GLY A 56 11.76 10.19 1.43
CA GLY A 56 10.84 9.12 1.02
C GLY A 56 10.09 8.47 2.15
N ILE A 57 10.72 8.31 3.32
CA ILE A 57 10.16 7.64 4.50
C ILE A 57 8.74 8.12 4.85
N PRO A 58 8.44 9.44 4.89
CA PRO A 58 7.09 9.93 5.25
C PRO A 58 5.96 9.48 4.32
N PHE A 59 6.28 9.01 3.11
CA PHE A 59 5.29 8.59 2.12
C PHE A 59 4.89 7.10 2.22
N TYR A 60 5.56 6.31 3.07
CA TYR A 60 5.22 4.92 3.35
C TYR A 60 4.13 4.82 4.43
N ASP A 61 3.00 5.49 4.18
CA ASP A 61 1.89 5.66 5.12
C ASP A 61 0.55 5.26 4.48
N GLU A 62 -0.38 4.75 5.29
CA GLU A 62 -1.69 4.29 4.83
C GLU A 62 -2.55 5.42 4.22
N GLN A 63 -2.41 6.65 4.72
CA GLN A 63 -3.15 7.81 4.24
C GLN A 63 -2.67 8.21 2.85
N VAL A 64 -1.38 8.04 2.57
CA VAL A 64 -0.80 8.26 1.24
C VAL A 64 -1.36 7.25 0.25
N VAL A 65 -1.37 5.96 0.60
CA VAL A 65 -1.97 4.91 -0.24
C VAL A 65 -3.45 5.19 -0.51
N LYS A 66 -4.19 5.61 0.53
CA LYS A 66 -5.59 6.01 0.40
C LYS A 66 -5.78 7.23 -0.51
N ALA A 67 -4.92 8.25 -0.42
CA ALA A 67 -4.97 9.41 -1.30
C ALA A 67 -4.68 9.02 -2.76
N LEU A 68 -3.66 8.20 -3.01
CA LEU A 68 -3.35 7.69 -4.34
C LEU A 68 -4.54 6.93 -4.96
N LYS A 69 -5.23 6.10 -4.16
CA LYS A 69 -6.41 5.37 -4.61
C LYS A 69 -7.62 6.27 -4.84
N CYS A 70 -8.01 7.05 -3.84
CA CYS A 70 -9.29 7.75 -3.80
C CYS A 70 -9.27 9.11 -4.50
N GLN A 71 -8.13 9.79 -4.52
CA GLN A 71 -8.01 11.15 -5.07
C GLN A 71 -7.32 11.14 -6.44
N TRP A 72 -6.30 10.29 -6.62
CA TRP A 72 -5.51 10.25 -7.86
C TRP A 72 -5.95 9.13 -8.81
N ASN A 73 -6.95 8.34 -8.42
CA ASN A 73 -7.47 7.22 -9.20
C ASN A 73 -6.37 6.19 -9.60
N SER A 74 -5.33 6.06 -8.78
CA SER A 74 -4.29 5.05 -8.99
C SER A 74 -4.86 3.66 -8.73
N ASN A 75 -4.44 2.70 -9.56
CA ASN A 75 -4.81 1.29 -9.43
C ASN A 75 -3.61 0.37 -9.15
N VAL A 76 -2.43 0.97 -9.00
CA VAL A 76 -1.18 0.37 -8.56
C VAL A 76 -0.36 1.43 -7.81
N VAL A 77 0.44 1.02 -6.84
CA VAL A 77 1.50 1.84 -6.24
C VAL A 77 2.77 0.99 -6.12
N ARG A 78 3.92 1.57 -6.46
CA ARG A 78 5.22 0.90 -6.31
C ARG A 78 5.91 1.37 -5.04
N ALA A 79 6.18 0.43 -4.13
CA ALA A 79 7.11 0.61 -3.02
C ALA A 79 8.55 0.43 -3.51
N ALA A 80 9.34 1.50 -3.51
CA ALA A 80 10.73 1.49 -3.93
C ALA A 80 11.63 1.25 -2.71
N MET A 81 11.88 -0.01 -2.38
CA MET A 81 12.72 -0.36 -1.23
C MET A 81 14.20 -0.05 -1.50
N GLY A 82 14.82 0.79 -0.67
CA GLY A 82 16.26 1.05 -0.71
C GLY A 82 17.07 -0.08 -0.07
N ILE A 83 18.22 -0.42 -0.64
CA ILE A 83 18.94 -1.65 -0.30
C ILE A 83 20.15 -1.39 0.62
N ASP A 84 21.05 -0.51 0.19
CA ASP A 84 22.40 -0.33 0.72
C ASP A 84 22.66 1.04 1.34
N ASP A 85 22.20 2.12 0.69
CA ASP A 85 22.41 3.50 1.14
C ASP A 85 21.24 4.07 1.96
N GLY A 86 21.34 5.31 2.45
CA GLY A 86 20.27 5.97 3.21
C GLY A 86 20.20 5.59 4.70
N ALA A 87 19.35 6.32 5.42
CA ALA A 87 19.14 6.19 6.86
C ALA A 87 18.49 4.85 7.26
N GLU A 88 17.59 4.34 6.43
CA GLU A 88 16.81 3.12 6.70
C GLU A 88 16.97 2.08 5.57
N ALA A 89 18.19 1.78 5.16
CA ALA A 89 18.43 0.77 4.12
C ALA A 89 18.09 -0.66 4.58
N TYR A 90 17.52 -1.45 3.68
CA TYR A 90 17.10 -2.83 3.94
C TYR A 90 18.19 -3.71 4.54
N LEU A 91 19.43 -3.65 4.01
CA LEU A 91 20.54 -4.46 4.50
C LEU A 91 21.06 -4.04 5.88
N GLN A 92 20.66 -2.87 6.37
CA GLN A 92 21.10 -2.34 7.66
C GLN A 92 20.25 -2.85 8.82
N GLY A 93 19.07 -3.42 8.54
CA GLY A 93 18.15 -3.99 9.52
C GLY A 93 17.51 -2.93 10.44
N PRO A 94 16.61 -3.36 11.36
CA PRO A 94 15.99 -2.47 12.33
C PRO A 94 16.98 -2.10 13.46
N GLU A 95 17.79 -1.06 13.21
CA GLU A 95 18.62 -0.25 14.14
C GLU A 95 19.94 -0.82 14.75
N PRO A 96 20.96 0.01 15.10
CA PRO A 96 20.89 1.39 15.63
C PRO A 96 21.59 2.49 14.77
N GLU A 97 21.03 3.70 14.87
CA GLU A 97 21.62 5.03 14.62
C GLU A 97 22.99 5.02 13.90
N LYS A 98 22.99 4.97 12.56
CA LYS A 98 24.22 5.24 11.81
C LYS A 98 24.35 6.75 11.64
N PRO A 99 25.54 7.32 11.88
CA PRO A 99 25.75 8.74 11.66
C PRO A 99 25.39 9.04 10.22
N LYS A 100 24.52 10.03 10.06
CA LYS A 100 24.13 10.64 8.79
C LYS A 100 25.40 10.81 7.96
N LYS A 101 25.61 9.92 6.99
CA LYS A 101 26.69 10.09 6.03
C LYS A 101 26.23 11.24 5.17
N ASP A 102 26.76 12.43 5.48
CA ASP A 102 26.54 13.67 4.74
C ASP A 102 26.57 13.38 3.24
N GLU A 103 25.39 13.25 2.65
CA GLU A 103 25.26 12.83 1.27
C GLU A 103 25.36 14.07 0.40
N LEU A 104 26.50 14.12 -0.30
CA LEU A 104 26.54 14.50 -1.71
C LEU A 104 26.01 15.91 -2.02
N LYS A 105 26.77 16.91 -1.58
CA LYS A 105 26.83 18.19 -2.30
C LYS A 105 27.34 17.91 -3.71
N ARG A 106 26.43 17.85 -4.68
CA ARG A 106 26.74 18.21 -6.07
C ARG A 106 26.76 19.73 -6.20
#